data_AF-A0A3C2B017-F1
#
_entry.id   AF-A0A3C2B017-F1
#
_cell.length_a   1.000
_cell.length_b   1.000
_cell.length_c   1.000
_cell.angle_alpha   90.00
_cell.angle_beta   90.00
_cell.angle_gamma   90.00
#
_symmetry.space_group_name_H-M   'P 1'
#
loop_
_entity.id
_entity.type
_entity.pdbx_description
1 polymer ?
#
loop_
_entity_poly.entity_id
_entity_poly.type
_entity_poly.pdbx_seq_one_letter_code
_entity_poly.pdbx_strand_id
1 'polypeptide(L)'
;LLGKALALLPRDKAEAMAEEVGQEYGRAMAQGLTGADRAADMAAGQRSLRSAMQAVADALSAHGFAAHADQRNNQLRIINNHCPFGDVAIEHPVICAVDRGMVKGMLATLYGDTDPSTLQSLAQGDTFCATAVS
;
A
#
# COMPACT_ATOMS: atom_id res chain seq x y z
N LEU A 1 1.82 15.36 -12.45
CA LEU A 1 0.47 15.98 -12.61
C LEU A 1 -0.37 15.82 -11.34
N LEU A 2 -0.48 14.62 -10.77
CA LEU A 2 -1.22 14.38 -9.52
C LEU A 2 -0.78 15.27 -8.33
N GLY A 3 0.53 15.30 -7.99
CA GLY A 3 1.02 16.11 -6.86
C GLY A 3 0.67 17.60 -6.96
N LYS A 4 0.77 18.18 -8.16
CA LYS A 4 0.37 19.58 -8.41
C LYS A 4 -1.13 19.81 -8.26
N ALA A 5 -1.96 18.85 -8.69
CA ALA A 5 -3.41 18.94 -8.52
C ALA A 5 -3.81 18.84 -7.04
N LEU A 6 -3.20 17.92 -6.29
CA LEU A 6 -3.44 17.74 -4.86
C LEU A 6 -3.01 18.96 -4.03
N ALA A 7 -1.96 19.69 -4.46
CA ALA A 7 -1.53 20.92 -3.80
C ALA A 7 -2.55 22.08 -3.86
N LEU A 8 -3.60 21.96 -4.68
CA LEU A 8 -4.70 22.93 -4.75
C LEU A 8 -5.80 22.67 -3.70
N LEU A 9 -5.75 21.51 -3.03
CA LEU A 9 -6.72 21.12 -2.02
C LEU A 9 -6.20 21.42 -0.60
N PRO A 10 -7.09 21.63 0.37
CA PRO A 10 -6.74 21.51 1.78
C PRO A 10 -6.05 20.17 2.06
N ARG A 11 -5.03 20.19 2.92
CA ARG A 11 -4.17 19.03 3.16
C ARG A 11 -4.94 17.75 3.52
N ASP A 12 -5.92 17.85 4.40
CA ASP A 12 -6.77 16.73 4.82
C ASP A 12 -7.55 16.13 3.63
N LYS A 13 -8.07 16.97 2.74
CA LYS A 13 -8.78 16.54 1.53
C LYS A 13 -7.84 15.93 0.51
N ALA A 14 -6.65 16.50 0.37
CA ALA A 14 -5.61 15.97 -0.51
C ALA A 14 -5.17 14.57 -0.06
N GLU A 15 -4.95 14.37 1.23
CA GLU A 15 -4.56 13.09 1.82
C GLU A 15 -5.68 12.04 1.67
N ALA A 16 -6.93 12.41 1.93
CA ALA A 16 -8.07 11.51 1.75
C ALA A 16 -8.23 11.08 0.28
N MET A 17 -8.15 12.02 -0.66
CA MET A 17 -8.26 11.74 -2.09
C MET A 17 -7.10 10.88 -2.59
N ALA A 18 -5.88 11.13 -2.12
CA ALA A 18 -4.71 10.33 -2.47
C ALA A 18 -4.85 8.89 -1.95
N GLU A 19 -5.34 8.70 -0.72
CA GLU A 19 -5.61 7.37 -0.18
C GLU A 19 -6.69 6.64 -0.97
N GLU A 20 -7.77 7.32 -1.36
CA GLU A 20 -8.85 6.76 -2.18
C GLU A 20 -8.33 6.29 -3.55
N VAL A 21 -7.56 7.13 -4.25
CA VAL A 21 -6.91 6.76 -5.51
C VAL A 21 -6.00 5.54 -5.33
N GLY A 22 -5.21 5.52 -4.26
CA GLY A 22 -4.38 4.36 -3.91
C GLY A 22 -5.24 3.11 -3.69
N GLN A 23 -6.36 3.23 -2.99
CA GLN A 23 -7.25 2.12 -2.69
C GLN A 23 -7.88 1.52 -3.94
N GLU A 24 -8.35 2.35 -4.87
CA GLU A 24 -8.88 1.89 -6.16
C GLU A 24 -7.81 1.14 -6.96
N TYR A 25 -6.61 1.71 -7.05
CA TYR A 25 -5.50 1.10 -7.76
C TYR A 25 -5.06 -0.22 -7.11
N GLY A 26 -5.01 -0.27 -5.77
CA GLY A 26 -4.72 -1.47 -5.00
C GLY A 26 -5.72 -2.61 -5.25
N ARG A 27 -7.02 -2.30 -5.32
CA ARG A 27 -8.05 -3.29 -5.67
C ARG A 27 -7.83 -3.86 -7.07
N ALA A 28 -7.54 -3.00 -8.05
CA ALA A 28 -7.26 -3.42 -9.42
C ALA A 28 -6.01 -4.32 -9.49
N MET A 29 -4.93 -3.98 -8.77
CA MET A 29 -3.75 -4.84 -8.67
C MET A 29 -4.08 -6.21 -8.08
N ALA A 30 -4.84 -6.25 -6.97
CA ALA A 30 -5.19 -7.51 -6.33
C ALA A 30 -6.08 -8.42 -7.18
N GLN A 31 -7.01 -7.85 -7.97
CA GLN A 31 -7.82 -8.62 -8.91
C GLN A 31 -6.98 -9.36 -9.96
N GLY A 32 -5.85 -8.76 -10.39
CA GLY A 32 -4.88 -9.43 -11.27
C GLY A 32 -4.14 -10.59 -10.61
N LEU A 33 -4.06 -10.64 -9.28
CA LEU A 33 -3.39 -11.70 -8.52
C LEU A 33 -4.28 -12.91 -8.25
N THR A 34 -5.61 -12.76 -8.35
CA THR A 34 -6.62 -13.76 -8.02
C THR A 34 -7.05 -14.64 -9.21
N GLY A 35 -6.17 -14.85 -10.21
CA GLY A 35 -6.44 -15.73 -11.35
C GLY A 35 -6.96 -17.13 -10.95
N ALA A 36 -7.57 -17.85 -11.90
CA ALA A 36 -8.34 -19.08 -11.68
C ALA A 36 -7.65 -20.13 -10.79
N ASP A 37 -6.33 -20.25 -10.89
CA ASP A 37 -5.52 -21.23 -10.13
C ASP A 37 -5.39 -20.89 -8.64
N ARG A 38 -5.56 -19.62 -8.24
CA ARG A 38 -5.50 -19.16 -6.84
C ARG A 38 -6.86 -18.91 -6.20
N ALA A 39 -7.92 -18.89 -7.01
CA ALA A 39 -9.30 -18.86 -6.52
C ALA A 39 -9.67 -20.16 -5.78
N ALA A 40 -9.06 -21.29 -6.16
CA ALA A 40 -9.21 -22.58 -5.47
C ALA A 40 -8.62 -22.54 -4.04
N ASP A 41 -7.45 -21.91 -3.85
CA ASP A 41 -6.84 -21.73 -2.53
C ASP A 41 -7.67 -20.78 -1.64
N MET A 42 -8.32 -19.78 -2.23
CA MET A 42 -9.22 -18.85 -1.53
C MET A 42 -10.51 -19.54 -1.04
N ALA A 43 -11.06 -20.47 -1.82
CA ALA A 43 -12.28 -21.21 -1.48
C ALA A 43 -12.06 -22.28 -0.39
N ALA A 44 -10.83 -22.76 -0.22
CA ALA A 44 -10.49 -23.83 0.72
C ALA A 44 -10.31 -23.37 2.19
N GLY A 45 -10.27 -22.06 2.45
CA GLY A 45 -10.19 -21.52 3.81
C GLY A 45 -9.40 -20.22 3.85
N GLN A 46 -10.00 -19.19 4.44
CA GLN A 46 -9.49 -17.83 4.63
C GLN A 46 -7.95 -17.71 4.50
N ARG A 47 -7.47 -17.00 3.48
CA ARG A 47 -6.05 -16.61 3.39
C ARG A 47 -5.65 -15.98 4.73
N SER A 48 -4.55 -16.45 5.33
CA SER A 48 -4.04 -15.79 6.54
C SER A 48 -3.60 -14.37 6.21
N LEU A 49 -3.76 -13.43 7.15
CA LEU A 49 -3.29 -12.06 6.98
C LEU A 49 -1.81 -12.01 6.53
N ARG A 50 -0.97 -12.89 7.09
CA ARG A 50 0.44 -13.02 6.69
C ARG A 50 0.62 -13.35 5.21
N SER A 51 -0.16 -14.29 4.68
CA SER A 51 -0.10 -14.65 3.25
C SER A 51 -0.59 -13.53 2.33
N ALA A 52 -1.61 -12.78 2.76
CA ALA A 52 -2.07 -11.59 2.04
C ALA A 52 -1.00 -10.49 2.05
N MET A 53 -0.34 -10.25 3.18
CA MET A 53 0.77 -9.30 3.29
C MET A 53 1.93 -9.65 2.36
N GLN A 54 2.26 -10.94 2.22
CA GLN A 54 3.29 -11.37 1.27
C GLN A 54 2.88 -11.07 -0.18
N ALA A 55 1.63 -11.37 -0.56
CA ALA A 55 1.14 -11.09 -1.91
C ALA A 55 1.12 -9.58 -2.22
N VAL A 56 0.79 -8.75 -1.23
CA VAL A 56 0.88 -7.28 -1.32
C VAL A 56 2.32 -6.83 -1.56
N ALA A 57 3.27 -7.35 -0.78
CA ALA A 57 4.68 -7.02 -0.94
C ALA A 57 5.23 -7.44 -2.31
N ASP A 58 4.87 -8.63 -2.79
CA ASP A 58 5.28 -9.12 -4.11
C ASP A 58 4.72 -8.23 -5.22
N ALA A 59 3.44 -7.82 -5.12
CA ALA A 59 2.80 -6.94 -6.08
C ALA A 59 3.44 -5.54 -6.10
N LEU A 60 3.70 -4.94 -4.92
CA LEU A 60 4.39 -3.65 -4.83
C LEU A 60 5.82 -3.73 -5.37
N SER A 61 6.54 -4.82 -5.07
CA SER A 61 7.87 -5.07 -5.63
C SER A 61 7.87 -5.12 -7.15
N ALA A 62 6.87 -5.78 -7.76
CA ALA A 62 6.70 -5.80 -9.20
C ALA A 62 6.44 -4.41 -9.81
N HIS A 63 5.97 -3.45 -9.00
CA HIS A 63 5.75 -2.06 -9.38
C HIS A 63 6.87 -1.12 -8.91
N GLY A 64 8.04 -1.66 -8.54
CA GLY A 64 9.24 -0.88 -8.28
C GLY A 64 9.39 -0.40 -6.83
N PHE A 65 8.54 -0.83 -5.89
CA PHE A 65 8.66 -0.41 -4.49
C PHE A 65 9.78 -1.13 -3.70
N ALA A 66 10.38 -2.18 -4.27
CA ALA A 66 11.32 -3.06 -3.56
C ALA A 66 10.79 -3.44 -2.16
N ALA A 67 9.54 -3.90 -2.14
CA ALA A 67 8.72 -4.11 -0.97
C ALA A 67 8.91 -5.49 -0.36
N HIS A 68 8.83 -5.59 0.96
CA HIS A 68 8.76 -6.86 1.69
C HIS A 68 7.82 -6.76 2.89
N ALA A 69 7.21 -7.88 3.26
CA ALA A 69 6.46 -7.98 4.51
C ALA A 69 7.44 -8.23 5.68
N ASP A 70 7.17 -7.59 6.81
CA ASP A 70 7.93 -7.76 8.04
C ASP A 70 6.99 -7.78 9.25
N GLN A 71 7.48 -8.25 10.39
CA GLN A 71 6.77 -8.23 11.66
C GLN A 71 7.68 -7.73 12.77
N ARG A 72 7.28 -6.65 13.44
CA ARG A 72 8.01 -6.11 14.59
C ARG A 72 7.03 -5.74 15.69
N ASN A 73 7.37 -6.05 16.94
CA ASN A 73 6.52 -5.76 18.11
C ASN A 73 5.07 -6.28 17.96
N ASN A 74 4.92 -7.47 17.39
CA ASN A 74 3.62 -8.08 17.12
C ASN A 74 2.73 -7.34 16.09
N GLN A 75 3.26 -6.35 15.37
CA GLN A 75 2.59 -5.62 14.31
C GLN A 75 3.16 -6.04 12.95
N LEU A 76 2.27 -6.37 12.00
CA LEU A 76 2.65 -6.65 10.62
C LEU A 76 2.84 -5.33 9.85
N ARG A 77 3.85 -5.29 8.98
CA ARG A 77 4.19 -4.09 8.21
C ARG A 77 4.65 -4.44 6.80
N ILE A 78 4.33 -3.57 5.84
CA ILE A 78 4.98 -3.52 4.53
C ILE A 78 6.11 -2.51 4.61
N ILE A 79 7.32 -2.91 4.24
CA ILE A 79 8.48 -2.05 4.14
C ILE A 79 8.81 -1.84 2.67
N ASN A 80 8.87 -0.58 2.24
CA ASN A 80 9.27 -0.19 0.89
C ASN A 80 10.67 0.44 0.95
N ASN A 81 11.66 -0.26 0.38
CA ASN A 81 13.05 0.23 0.31
C ASN A 81 13.30 1.13 -0.90
N HIS A 82 12.32 1.23 -1.81
CA HIS A 82 12.35 2.15 -2.93
C HIS A 82 10.98 2.83 -3.05
N CYS A 83 10.97 4.15 -3.24
CA CYS A 83 9.75 4.89 -3.56
C CYS A 83 9.79 5.24 -5.05
N PRO A 84 8.96 4.63 -5.91
CA PRO A 84 8.99 4.90 -7.35
C PRO A 84 8.55 6.33 -7.69
N PHE A 85 7.98 7.05 -6.73
CA PHE A 85 7.67 8.48 -6.87
C PHE A 85 8.90 9.39 -6.65
N GLY A 86 10.00 8.87 -6.09
CA GLY A 86 11.25 9.59 -5.88
C GLY A 86 11.05 10.94 -5.20
N ASP A 87 11.70 11.97 -5.74
CA ASP A 87 11.67 13.34 -5.22
C ASP A 87 10.27 13.96 -5.21
N VAL A 88 9.34 13.46 -6.04
CA VAL A 88 7.96 13.96 -6.07
C VAL A 88 7.27 13.68 -4.72
N ALA A 89 7.59 12.58 -4.05
CA ALA A 89 7.05 12.31 -2.71
C ALA A 89 7.62 13.28 -1.65
N ILE A 90 8.82 13.80 -1.86
CA ILE A 90 9.45 14.80 -0.98
C ILE A 90 8.78 16.17 -1.18
N GLU A 91 8.57 16.57 -2.45
CA GLU A 91 7.89 17.81 -2.79
C GLU A 91 6.39 17.78 -2.42
N HIS A 92 5.78 16.61 -2.50
CA HIS A 92 4.36 16.39 -2.25
C HIS A 92 4.12 15.18 -1.33
N PRO A 93 4.34 15.30 0.00
CA PRO A 93 4.21 14.18 0.95
C PRO A 93 2.84 13.48 0.97
N VAL A 94 1.80 14.17 0.47
CA VAL A 94 0.47 13.60 0.24
C VAL A 94 0.49 12.35 -0.65
N ILE A 95 1.49 12.20 -1.52
CA ILE A 95 1.67 11.01 -2.37
C ILE A 95 1.91 9.74 -1.53
N CYS A 96 2.44 9.85 -0.32
CA CYS A 96 2.58 8.71 0.58
C CYS A 96 1.22 8.12 1.00
N ALA A 97 0.13 8.89 0.94
CA ALA A 97 -1.21 8.37 1.16
C ALA A 97 -1.66 7.44 0.01
N VAL A 98 -1.16 7.65 -1.22
CA VAL A 98 -1.42 6.73 -2.36
C VAL A 98 -0.82 5.35 -2.05
N ASP A 99 0.41 5.28 -1.55
CA ASP A 99 1.08 4.04 -1.13
C ASP A 99 0.28 3.29 -0.05
N ARG A 100 -0.11 4.00 1.02
CA ARG A 100 -0.98 3.44 2.07
C ARG A 100 -2.32 2.95 1.50
N GLY A 101 -2.93 3.73 0.60
CA GLY A 101 -4.16 3.36 -0.10
C GLY A 101 -4.00 2.07 -0.90
N MET A 102 -2.89 1.90 -1.64
CA MET A 102 -2.62 0.68 -2.41
C MET A 102 -2.58 -0.56 -1.53
N VAL A 103 -1.90 -0.49 -0.37
CA VAL A 103 -1.90 -1.56 0.63
C VAL A 103 -3.32 -1.88 1.09
N LYS A 104 -4.11 -0.86 1.44
CA LYS A 104 -5.51 -1.00 1.89
C LYS A 104 -6.40 -1.65 0.84
N GLY A 105 -6.30 -1.20 -0.42
CA GLY A 105 -7.10 -1.72 -1.53
C GLY A 105 -6.81 -3.18 -1.83
N MET A 106 -5.54 -3.57 -1.82
CA MET A 106 -5.16 -4.97 -2.02
C MET A 106 -5.62 -5.87 -0.87
N LEU A 107 -5.41 -5.46 0.39
CA LEU A 107 -5.82 -6.25 1.56
C LEU A 107 -7.33 -6.42 1.64
N ALA A 108 -8.10 -5.37 1.31
CA ALA A 108 -9.56 -5.44 1.21
C ALA A 108 -10.03 -6.50 0.20
N THR A 109 -9.22 -6.81 -0.81
CA THR A 109 -9.54 -7.80 -1.84
C THR A 109 -9.03 -9.20 -1.48
N LEU A 110 -7.85 -9.29 -0.83
CA LEU A 110 -7.15 -10.56 -0.59
C LEU A 110 -7.43 -11.19 0.78
N TYR A 111 -7.89 -10.40 1.75
CA TYR A 111 -8.08 -10.81 3.14
C TYR A 111 -9.41 -10.33 3.71
N GLY A 112 -9.69 -9.04 3.62
CA GLY A 112 -10.82 -8.39 4.25
C GLY A 112 -10.50 -6.97 4.67
N ASP A 113 -11.43 -6.34 5.40
CA ASP A 113 -11.25 -4.96 5.86
C ASP A 113 -10.07 -4.86 6.84
N THR A 114 -9.22 -3.87 6.62
CA THR A 114 -7.99 -3.60 7.41
C THR A 114 -7.78 -2.10 7.49
N ASP A 115 -7.02 -1.64 8.48
CA ASP A 115 -6.68 -0.23 8.64
C ASP A 115 -5.17 0.03 8.54
N PRO A 116 -4.60 0.08 7.32
CA PRO A 116 -3.19 0.36 7.16
C PRO A 116 -2.85 1.80 7.56
N SER A 117 -1.72 1.99 8.24
CA SER A 117 -1.23 3.31 8.68
C SER A 117 0.24 3.51 8.32
N THR A 118 0.60 4.73 7.90
CA THR A 118 1.98 5.08 7.57
C THR A 118 2.78 5.30 8.86
N LEU A 119 3.82 4.49 9.10
CA LEU A 119 4.72 4.62 10.24
C LEU A 119 5.98 5.42 9.92
N GLN A 120 6.53 5.24 8.71
CA GLN A 120 7.78 5.85 8.27
C GLN A 120 7.66 6.25 6.81
N SER A 121 8.34 7.32 6.42
CA SER A 121 8.35 7.79 5.02
C SER A 121 9.62 8.58 4.70
N LEU A 122 10.17 8.34 3.51
CA LEU A 122 11.26 9.14 2.95
C LEU A 122 10.91 10.64 2.92
N ALA A 123 9.64 10.99 2.69
CA ALA A 123 9.17 12.38 2.68
C ALA A 123 9.25 13.05 4.07
N GLN A 124 9.35 12.26 5.14
CA GLN A 124 9.54 12.72 6.52
C GLN A 124 11.00 12.62 6.98
N GLY A 125 11.92 12.22 6.10
CA GLY A 125 13.34 12.06 6.39
C GLY A 125 13.74 10.68 6.92
N ASP A 126 12.84 9.68 6.91
CA ASP A 126 13.20 8.29 7.20
C ASP A 126 14.08 7.70 6.08
N THR A 127 14.68 6.54 6.34
CA THR A 127 15.51 5.80 5.37
C THR A 127 14.73 4.80 4.51
N PHE A 128 13.48 4.52 4.87
CA PHE A 128 12.54 3.67 4.13
C PHE A 128 11.10 4.07 4.45
N CYS A 129 10.14 3.62 3.64
CA CYS A 129 8.72 3.77 3.96
C CYS A 129 8.20 2.51 4.67
N ALA A 130 7.34 2.69 5.66
CA ALA A 130 6.70 1.59 6.38
C ALA A 130 5.20 1.83 6.54
N THR A 131 4.40 0.83 6.19
CA THR A 131 2.95 0.82 6.38
C THR A 131 2.59 -0.32 7.32
N ALA A 132 2.12 -0.01 8.53
CA ALA A 132 1.61 -0.99 9.47
C ALA A 132 0.20 -1.42 9.12
N VAL A 133 -0.16 -2.64 9.51
CA VAL A 133 -1.50 -3.20 9.35
C VAL A 133 -1.96 -3.77 10.69
N SER A 134 -3.16 -3.38 11.11
CA SER A 134 -3.87 -3.84 12.31
C SER A 134 -5.22 -4.45 11.96
#